data_AF-A0A1V5VZ21-F1
#
_entry.id   AF-A0A1V5VZ21-F1
#
_cell.length_a   1.000
_cell.length_b   1.000
_cell.length_c   1.000
_cell.angle_alpha   90.00
_cell.angle_beta   90.00
_cell.angle_gamma   90.00
#
_symmetry.space_group_name_H-M   'P 1'
#
loop_
_entity.id
_entity.type
_entity.pdbx_description
1 polymer ?
#
loop_
_entity_poly.entity_id
_entity_poly.type
_entity_poly.pdbx_seq_one_letter_code
_entity_poly.pdbx_strand_id
1 'polypeptide(L)'
;MPGRLSVEVYEIFERNFNNKEDALKIINAFEETINESVSVSWYKTKNEMLSEIFSVVATKEDLRSLRVELLGEMKKDKAEILGRLYALYEKTEKDKAELLGIIEQNKTELLGIIESNRIELNAKIDTIYLKLDRKITLWSFSIIFIIIFLNQNALEFIAKIIGLIK
;
A
#
# COMPACT_ATOMS: atom_id res chain seq x y z
N MET A 1 0.52 -47.31 -52.28
CA MET A 1 0.81 -48.30 -53.33
C MET A 1 -0.16 -49.45 -53.14
N PRO A 2 -0.82 -49.95 -54.19
CA PRO A 2 -1.61 -51.18 -54.07
C PRO A 2 -0.66 -52.31 -53.64
N GLY A 3 -0.98 -52.94 -52.51
CA GLY A 3 -0.34 -54.16 -52.07
C GLY A 3 -0.65 -55.25 -53.07
N ARG A 4 0.40 -55.94 -53.52
CA ARG A 4 0.28 -57.15 -54.33
C ARG A 4 0.58 -58.35 -53.45
N LEU A 5 -0.07 -59.47 -53.74
CA LEU A 5 0.27 -60.75 -53.14
C LEU A 5 1.68 -61.15 -53.58
N SER A 6 2.36 -61.93 -52.74
CA SER A 6 3.71 -62.40 -53.06
C SER A 6 3.69 -63.30 -54.29
N VAL A 7 4.82 -63.38 -54.99
CA VAL A 7 4.97 -64.23 -56.19
C VAL A 7 4.62 -65.69 -55.89
N GLU A 8 4.92 -66.17 -54.69
CA GLU A 8 4.56 -67.52 -54.21
C GLU A 8 3.04 -67.77 -54.24
N VAL A 9 2.22 -66.77 -53.93
CA VAL A 9 0.75 -66.88 -54.01
C VAL A 9 0.30 -67.01 -55.46
N TYR A 10 0.90 -66.27 -56.38
CA TYR A 10 0.62 -66.42 -57.81
C TYR A 10 0.95 -67.83 -58.31
N GLU A 11 2.11 -68.39 -57.93
CA GLU A 11 2.53 -69.74 -58.31
C GLU A 11 1.60 -70.84 -57.76
N ILE A 12 1.18 -70.73 -56.49
CA ILE A 12 0.26 -71.68 -55.86
C ILE A 12 -1.11 -71.67 -56.55
N PHE A 13 -1.63 -70.49 -56.90
CA PHE A 13 -2.90 -70.38 -57.61
C PHE A 13 -2.79 -70.90 -59.06
N GLU A 14 -1.74 -70.57 -59.80
CA GLU A 14 -1.53 -71.11 -61.15
C GLU A 14 -1.40 -72.65 -61.16
N ARG A 15 -0.82 -73.25 -60.12
CA ARG A 15 -0.67 -74.72 -60.01
C ARG A 15 -1.97 -75.45 -59.69
N ASN A 16 -2.87 -74.83 -58.93
CA ASN A 16 -4.10 -75.47 -58.44
C ASN A 16 -5.34 -75.15 -59.28
N PHE A 17 -5.29 -74.13 -60.13
CA PHE A 17 -6.35 -73.82 -61.09
C PHE A 17 -6.05 -74.44 -62.45
N ASN A 18 -7.06 -75.06 -63.07
CA ASN A 18 -6.94 -75.62 -64.42
C ASN A 18 -6.80 -74.54 -65.52
N ASN A 19 -7.04 -73.27 -65.18
CA ASN A 19 -6.97 -72.11 -66.07
C ASN A 19 -6.24 -70.95 -65.38
N LYS A 20 -5.15 -70.48 -65.99
CA LYS A 20 -4.34 -69.35 -65.53
C LYS A 20 -5.13 -68.04 -65.45
N GLU A 21 -6.08 -67.84 -66.35
CA GLU A 21 -6.89 -66.61 -66.39
C GLU A 21 -7.83 -66.52 -65.18
N ASP A 22 -8.41 -67.66 -64.78
CA ASP A 22 -9.32 -67.71 -63.62
C ASP A 22 -8.55 -67.53 -62.30
N ALA A 23 -7.34 -68.10 -62.20
CA ALA A 23 -6.42 -67.83 -61.09
C ALA A 23 -6.08 -66.33 -60.97
N LEU A 24 -5.73 -65.68 -62.08
CA LEU A 24 -5.41 -64.24 -62.08
C LEU A 24 -6.62 -63.37 -61.73
N LYS A 25 -7.82 -63.70 -62.21
CA LYS A 25 -9.06 -62.99 -61.82
C LYS A 25 -9.29 -63.04 -60.32
N ILE A 26 -9.10 -64.20 -59.71
CA ILE A 26 -9.29 -64.38 -58.27
C ILE A 26 -8.21 -63.62 -57.48
N ILE A 27 -6.94 -63.70 -57.89
CA ILE A 27 -5.85 -62.95 -57.26
C ILE A 27 -6.11 -61.44 -57.32
N ASN A 28 -6.49 -60.93 -58.49
CA ASN A 28 -6.79 -59.50 -58.66
C ASN A 28 -7.98 -59.07 -57.80
N ALA A 29 -9.04 -59.89 -57.72
CA ALA A 29 -10.18 -59.60 -56.87
C ALA A 29 -9.80 -59.57 -55.37
N PHE A 30 -8.91 -60.47 -54.92
CA PHE A 30 -8.36 -60.43 -53.56
C PHE A 30 -7.48 -59.21 -53.32
N GLU A 31 -6.57 -58.89 -54.23
CA GLU A 31 -5.73 -57.70 -54.14
C GLU A 31 -6.58 -56.42 -54.10
N GLU A 32 -7.62 -56.33 -54.94
CA GLU A 32 -8.57 -55.22 -54.96
C GLU A 32 -9.29 -55.11 -53.61
N THR A 33 -9.86 -56.20 -53.10
CA THR A 33 -10.56 -56.24 -51.80
C THR A 33 -9.63 -55.87 -50.64
N ILE A 34 -8.39 -56.38 -50.62
CA ILE A 34 -7.40 -56.06 -49.59
C ILE A 34 -7.03 -54.58 -49.65
N ASN A 35 -6.78 -54.05 -50.85
CA ASN A 35 -6.40 -52.65 -51.03
C ASN A 35 -7.53 -51.70 -50.64
N GLU A 36 -8.78 -52.03 -50.96
CA GLU A 36 -9.95 -51.29 -50.50
C GLU A 36 -10.08 -51.33 -48.98
N SER A 37 -9.98 -52.52 -48.36
CA SER A 37 -10.06 -52.67 -46.90
C SER A 37 -8.97 -51.89 -46.17
N VAL A 38 -7.72 -51.96 -46.66
CA VAL A 38 -6.60 -51.21 -46.08
C VAL A 38 -6.84 -49.70 -46.23
N SER A 39 -7.28 -49.23 -47.40
CA SER A 39 -7.62 -47.83 -47.62
C SER A 39 -8.69 -47.34 -46.63
N VAL A 40 -9.80 -48.07 -46.52
CA VAL A 40 -10.90 -47.73 -45.59
C VAL A 40 -10.42 -47.68 -44.14
N SER A 41 -9.65 -48.68 -43.71
CA SER A 41 -9.09 -48.71 -42.35
C SER A 41 -8.17 -47.53 -42.07
N TRP A 42 -7.29 -47.17 -43.03
CA TRP A 42 -6.40 -46.02 -42.91
C TRP A 42 -7.16 -44.70 -42.77
N TYR A 43 -8.18 -44.48 -43.60
CA TYR A 43 -9.02 -43.29 -43.50
C TYR A 43 -9.77 -43.24 -42.15
N LYS A 44 -10.29 -44.38 -41.69
CA LYS A 44 -10.96 -44.48 -40.39
C LYS A 44 -10.01 -44.11 -39.25
N THR A 45 -8.85 -44.76 -39.15
CA THR A 45 -7.87 -44.50 -38.10
C THR A 45 -7.35 -43.07 -38.14
N LYS A 46 -7.06 -42.52 -39.33
CA LYS A 46 -6.66 -41.11 -39.48
C LYS A 46 -7.73 -40.16 -38.92
N ASN A 47 -9.00 -40.42 -39.21
CA ASN A 47 -10.10 -39.58 -38.75
C ASN A 47 -10.33 -39.72 -37.24
N GLU A 48 -10.23 -40.93 -36.69
CA GLU A 48 -10.30 -41.18 -35.25
C GLU A 48 -9.17 -40.45 -34.51
N MET A 49 -7.92 -40.55 -34.98
CA MET A 49 -6.79 -39.82 -34.41
C MET A 49 -6.96 -38.31 -34.48
N LEU A 50 -7.44 -37.78 -35.61
CA LEU A 50 -7.74 -36.35 -35.73
C LEU A 50 -8.82 -35.92 -34.73
N SER A 51 -9.87 -36.72 -34.57
CA SER A 51 -10.94 -36.46 -33.60
C SER A 51 -10.43 -36.44 -32.16
N GLU A 52 -9.56 -37.37 -31.81
CA GLU A 52 -8.98 -37.47 -30.46
C GLU A 52 -7.98 -36.34 -30.18
N ILE A 53 -7.18 -35.93 -31.18
CA ILE A 53 -6.30 -34.76 -31.05
C ILE A 53 -7.13 -33.48 -30.85
N PHE A 54 -8.20 -33.29 -31.63
CA PHE A 54 -9.02 -32.09 -31.50
C PHE A 54 -9.91 -32.07 -30.25
N SER A 55 -10.14 -33.19 -29.58
CA SER A 55 -10.92 -33.22 -28.34
C SER A 55 -10.14 -32.71 -27.12
N VAL A 56 -8.80 -32.71 -27.17
CA VAL A 56 -7.93 -32.32 -26.05
C VAL A 56 -7.15 -31.02 -26.27
N VAL A 57 -7.11 -30.51 -27.50
CA VAL A 57 -6.35 -29.29 -27.84
C VAL A 57 -7.24 -28.06 -27.76
N ALA A 58 -6.80 -27.07 -27.00
CA ALA A 58 -7.46 -25.76 -26.96
C ALA A 58 -7.39 -25.08 -28.34
N THR A 59 -8.54 -24.59 -28.79
CA THR A 59 -8.65 -23.85 -30.04
C THR A 59 -8.15 -22.41 -29.86
N LYS A 60 -7.90 -21.74 -30.98
CA LYS A 60 -7.60 -20.29 -30.97
C LYS A 60 -8.74 -19.47 -30.36
N GLU A 61 -9.97 -19.95 -30.44
CA GLU A 61 -11.13 -19.24 -29.90
C GLU A 61 -11.23 -19.38 -28.37
N ASP A 62 -10.89 -20.55 -27.83
CA ASP A 62 -10.77 -20.76 -26.38
C ASP A 62 -9.74 -19.80 -25.78
N LEU A 63 -8.57 -19.70 -26.44
CA LEU A 63 -7.51 -18.78 -26.02
C LEU A 63 -7.92 -17.31 -26.12
N ARG A 64 -8.71 -16.94 -27.13
CA ARG A 64 -9.23 -15.57 -27.28
C ARG A 64 -10.24 -15.25 -26.17
N SER A 65 -11.14 -16.18 -25.88
CA SER A 65 -12.14 -16.02 -24.81
C SER A 65 -11.45 -15.82 -23.47
N LEU A 66 -10.47 -16.67 -23.14
CA LEU A 66 -9.68 -16.55 -21.92
C LEU A 66 -8.92 -15.21 -21.86
N ARG A 67 -8.34 -14.76 -22.99
CA ARG A 67 -7.65 -13.46 -23.05
C ARG A 67 -8.59 -12.28 -22.77
N VAL A 68 -9.81 -12.32 -23.29
CA VAL A 68 -10.81 -11.27 -23.06
C VAL A 68 -11.22 -11.23 -21.59
N GLU A 69 -11.48 -12.39 -20.98
CA GLU A 69 -11.82 -12.51 -19.57
C GLU A 69 -10.69 -11.97 -18.67
N LEU A 70 -9.45 -12.42 -18.90
CA LEU A 70 -8.28 -11.95 -18.16
C LEU A 70 -8.08 -10.43 -18.29
N LEU A 71 -8.24 -9.87 -19.49
CA LEU A 71 -8.17 -8.42 -19.69
C LEU A 71 -9.30 -7.67 -18.97
N GLY A 72 -10.47 -8.28 -18.84
CA GLY A 72 -11.59 -7.77 -18.06
C GLY A 72 -11.26 -7.68 -16.58
N GLU A 73 -10.84 -8.78 -15.97
CA GLU A 73 -10.45 -8.83 -14.55
C GLU A 73 -9.26 -7.88 -14.27
N MET A 74 -8.25 -7.85 -15.14
CA MET A 74 -7.13 -6.90 -14.99
C MET A 74 -7.58 -5.43 -14.99
N LYS A 75 -8.58 -5.07 -15.81
CA LYS A 75 -9.12 -3.70 -15.84
C LYS A 75 -9.89 -3.39 -14.56
N LYS A 76 -10.65 -4.36 -14.05
CA LYS A 76 -11.41 -4.24 -12.81
C LYS A 76 -10.47 -4.09 -11.60
N ASP A 77 -9.47 -4.94 -11.49
CA ASP A 77 -8.43 -4.87 -10.45
C ASP A 77 -7.70 -3.52 -10.50
N LYS A 78 -7.34 -3.06 -11.71
CA LYS A 78 -6.71 -1.74 -11.89
C LYS A 78 -7.61 -0.61 -11.38
N ALA A 79 -8.90 -0.64 -11.70
CA ALA A 79 -9.85 0.38 -11.25
C ALA A 79 -10.00 0.37 -9.72
N GLU A 80 -10.08 -0.82 -9.11
CA GLU A 80 -10.15 -0.97 -7.66
C GLU A 80 -8.89 -0.46 -6.96
N ILE A 81 -7.70 -0.83 -7.46
CA ILE A 81 -6.42 -0.37 -6.92
C ILE A 81 -6.32 1.16 -6.99
N LEU A 82 -6.70 1.76 -8.13
CA LEU A 82 -6.72 3.22 -8.28
C LEU A 82 -7.69 3.87 -7.27
N GLY A 83 -8.89 3.30 -7.09
CA GLY A 83 -9.85 3.79 -6.11
C GLY A 83 -9.30 3.77 -4.68
N ARG A 84 -8.67 2.66 -4.28
CA ARG A 84 -8.01 2.54 -2.96
C ARG A 84 -6.87 3.53 -2.79
N LEU A 85 -6.09 3.77 -3.85
CA LEU A 85 -4.98 4.73 -3.83
C LEU A 85 -5.47 6.18 -3.65
N TYR A 86 -6.53 6.58 -4.37
CA TYR A 86 -7.13 7.89 -4.19
C TYR A 86 -7.71 8.09 -2.78
N ALA A 87 -8.41 7.10 -2.24
CA ALA A 87 -8.95 7.16 -0.88
C ALA A 87 -7.84 7.29 0.19
N LEU A 88 -6.73 6.57 0.02
CA LEU A 88 -5.56 6.70 0.90
C LEU A 88 -4.92 8.08 0.80
N TYR A 89 -4.80 8.64 -0.41
CA TYR A 89 -4.25 9.97 -0.61
C TYR A 89 -5.12 11.04 0.06
N GLU A 90 -6.43 10.99 -0.13
CA GLU A 90 -7.39 11.91 0.52
C GLU A 90 -7.30 11.83 2.04
N LYS A 91 -7.28 10.62 2.61
CA LYS A 91 -7.11 10.43 4.04
C LYS A 91 -5.78 11.03 4.54
N THR A 92 -4.70 10.83 3.80
CA THR A 92 -3.37 11.35 4.17
C THR A 92 -3.35 12.88 4.19
N GLU A 93 -3.95 13.55 3.19
CA GLU A 93 -4.03 15.01 3.17
C GLU A 93 -4.92 15.54 4.30
N LYS A 94 -6.02 14.84 4.63
CA LYS A 94 -6.86 15.18 5.77
C LYS A 94 -6.13 15.07 7.11
N ASP A 95 -5.47 13.93 7.35
CA ASP A 95 -4.72 13.69 8.60
C ASP A 95 -3.59 14.73 8.75
N LYS A 96 -2.92 15.08 7.65
CA LYS A 96 -1.90 16.15 7.63
C LYS A 96 -2.47 17.52 8.00
N ALA A 97 -3.63 17.88 7.45
CA ALA A 97 -4.30 19.14 7.77
C ALA A 97 -4.73 19.21 9.25
N GLU A 98 -5.25 18.10 9.78
CA GLU A 98 -5.63 17.98 11.19
C GLU A 98 -4.41 18.14 12.12
N LEU A 99 -3.32 17.45 11.82
CA LEU A 99 -2.08 17.56 12.59
C LEU A 99 -1.50 18.99 12.57
N LEU A 100 -1.52 19.66 11.42
CA LEU A 100 -1.11 21.06 11.32
C LEU A 100 -1.99 21.98 12.18
N GLY A 101 -3.31 21.73 12.18
CA GLY A 101 -4.25 22.44 13.05
C GLY A 101 -3.92 22.27 14.54
N ILE A 102 -3.67 21.03 14.98
CA ILE A 102 -3.29 20.72 16.36
C ILE A 102 -1.97 21.41 16.74
N ILE A 103 -0.98 21.42 15.84
CA ILE A 103 0.31 22.07 16.09
C ILE A 103 0.14 23.58 16.29
N GLU A 104 -0.60 24.27 15.42
CA GLU A 104 -0.81 25.71 15.55
C GLU A 104 -1.66 26.07 16.79
N GLN A 105 -2.65 25.23 17.13
CA GLN A 105 -3.42 25.39 18.36
C GLN A 105 -2.51 25.26 19.60
N ASN A 106 -1.73 24.18 19.69
CA ASN A 106 -0.83 23.94 20.82
C ASN A 106 0.23 25.05 20.95
N LYS A 107 0.77 25.53 19.82
CA LYS A 107 1.71 26.65 19.80
C LYS A 107 1.08 27.92 20.36
N THR A 108 -0.16 28.23 19.98
CA THR A 108 -0.89 29.39 20.49
C THR A 108 -1.16 29.27 21.99
N GLU A 109 -1.58 28.10 22.44
CA GLU A 109 -1.85 27.82 23.86
C GLU A 109 -0.58 27.95 24.71
N LEU A 110 0.54 27.35 24.27
CA LEU A 110 1.81 27.44 24.97
C LEU A 110 2.34 28.88 25.04
N LEU A 111 2.21 29.66 23.97
CA LEU A 111 2.57 31.08 23.99
C LEU A 111 1.71 31.86 24.99
N GLY A 112 0.41 31.57 25.07
CA GLY A 112 -0.49 32.17 26.05
C GLY A 112 -0.10 31.84 27.49
N ILE A 113 0.24 30.58 27.77
CA ILE A 113 0.71 30.13 29.10
C ILE A 113 2.02 30.83 29.47
N ILE A 114 2.98 30.92 28.56
CA ILE A 114 4.26 31.60 28.79
C ILE A 114 4.03 33.07 29.15
N GLU A 115 3.18 33.77 28.39
CA GLU A 115 2.89 35.17 28.62
C GLU A 115 2.17 35.39 29.95
N SER A 116 1.18 34.55 30.28
CA SER A 116 0.49 34.59 31.58
C SER A 116 1.47 34.39 32.74
N ASN A 117 2.34 33.39 32.65
CA ASN A 117 3.35 33.12 33.69
C ASN A 117 4.34 34.27 33.82
N ARG A 118 4.75 34.89 32.71
CA ARG A 118 5.63 36.06 32.70
C ARG A 118 4.99 37.25 33.43
N ILE A 119 3.72 37.53 33.15
CA ILE A 119 2.96 38.60 33.82
C ILE A 119 2.84 38.32 35.32
N GLU A 120 2.47 37.09 35.70
CA GLU A 120 2.31 36.71 37.11
C GLU A 120 3.63 36.83 37.89
N LEU A 121 4.74 36.35 37.31
CA LEU A 121 6.06 36.44 37.94
C LEU A 121 6.50 37.90 38.12
N ASN A 122 6.31 38.74 37.11
CA ASN A 122 6.63 40.16 37.22
C ASN A 122 5.82 40.84 38.32
N ALA A 123 4.51 40.56 38.42
CA ALA A 123 3.67 41.11 39.48
C ALA A 123 4.12 40.66 40.89
N LYS A 124 4.55 39.40 41.04
CA LYS A 124 5.12 38.88 42.29
C LYS A 124 6.44 39.58 42.64
N ILE A 125 7.31 39.80 41.65
CA ILE A 125 8.58 40.52 41.80
C ILE A 125 8.33 41.96 42.25
N ASP A 126 7.44 42.70 41.58
CA ASP A 126 7.09 44.08 41.93
C ASP A 126 6.54 44.19 43.36
N THR A 127 5.69 43.22 43.75
CA THR A 127 5.14 43.14 45.11
C THR A 127 6.26 42.94 46.15
N ILE A 128 7.27 42.12 45.84
CA ILE A 128 8.42 41.89 46.72
C ILE A 128 9.27 43.17 46.81
N TYR A 129 9.56 43.82 45.69
CA TYR A 129 10.28 45.10 45.68
C TYR A 129 9.61 46.15 46.56
N LEU A 130 8.30 46.35 46.41
CA LEU A 130 7.54 47.30 47.24
C LEU A 130 7.58 46.95 48.74
N LYS A 131 7.50 45.66 49.08
CA LYS A 131 7.60 45.23 50.49
C LYS A 131 9.00 45.45 51.07
N LEU A 132 10.04 45.20 50.28
CA LEU A 132 11.43 45.45 50.68
C LEU A 132 11.70 46.94 50.85
N ASP A 133 11.28 47.76 49.89
CA ASP A 133 11.45 49.21 49.94
C ASP A 133 10.81 49.83 51.19
N ARG A 134 9.58 49.41 51.54
CA ARG A 134 8.92 49.81 52.79
C ARG A 134 9.69 49.38 54.04
N LYS A 135 10.22 48.15 54.07
CA LYS A 135 11.01 47.64 55.21
C LYS A 135 12.31 48.41 55.37
N ILE A 136 13.03 48.64 54.28
CA ILE A 136 14.28 49.43 54.25
C ILE A 136 13.98 50.84 54.76
N THR A 137 12.96 51.50 54.23
CA THR A 137 12.53 52.83 54.68
C THR A 137 12.28 52.87 56.19
N LEU A 138 11.54 51.89 56.74
CA LEU A 138 11.30 51.80 58.18
C LEU A 138 12.59 51.60 58.99
N TRP A 139 13.50 50.72 58.54
CA TRP A 139 14.79 50.51 59.21
C TRP A 139 15.67 51.77 59.17
N SER A 140 15.69 52.48 58.04
CA SER A 140 16.41 53.75 57.91
C SER A 140 15.88 54.79 58.90
N PHE A 141 14.56 54.94 59.04
CA PHE A 141 13.96 55.83 60.05
C PHE A 141 14.32 55.41 61.47
N SER A 142 14.25 54.11 61.79
CA SER A 142 14.63 53.60 63.11
C SER A 142 16.10 53.88 63.46
N ILE A 143 17.01 53.71 62.50
CA ILE A 143 18.44 54.02 62.70
C ILE A 143 18.65 55.52 62.93
N ILE A 144 18.01 56.39 62.14
CA ILE A 144 18.08 57.84 62.31
C ILE A 144 17.57 58.23 63.71
N PHE A 145 16.44 57.66 64.13
CA PHE A 145 15.86 57.90 65.46
C PHE A 145 16.82 57.49 66.59
N ILE A 146 17.46 56.31 66.49
CA ILE A 146 18.44 55.84 67.48
C ILE A 146 19.65 56.80 67.54
N ILE A 147 20.18 57.25 66.40
CA ILE A 147 21.31 58.18 66.34
C ILE A 147 20.96 59.51 67.03
N ILE A 148 19.76 60.05 66.77
CA ILE A 148 19.30 61.29 67.40
C ILE A 148 19.13 61.11 68.92
N PHE A 149 18.49 60.03 69.35
CA PHE A 149 18.21 59.78 70.76
C PHE A 149 19.48 59.55 71.60
N LEU A 150 20.48 58.87 71.04
CA LEU A 150 21.78 58.65 71.70
C LEU A 150 22.70 59.88 71.68
N ASN A 151 22.42 60.86 70.81
CA ASN A 151 23.21 62.09 70.72
C ASN A 151 22.55 63.21 71.53
N GLN A 152 23.02 63.42 72.75
CA GLN A 152 22.51 64.45 73.66
C GLN A 152 22.50 65.86 73.03
N ASN A 153 23.51 66.19 72.20
CA ASN A 153 23.57 67.47 71.48
C ASN A 153 22.44 67.59 70.43
N ALA A 154 22.11 66.50 69.75
CA ALA A 154 21.02 66.47 68.78
C ALA A 154 19.66 66.59 69.47
N LEU A 155 19.49 65.95 70.63
CA LEU A 155 18.25 66.05 71.42
C LEU A 155 18.04 67.45 71.98
N GLU A 156 19.09 68.09 72.52
CA GLU A 156 19.04 69.47 73.00
C GLU A 156 18.74 70.45 71.86
N PHE A 157 19.34 70.25 70.68
CA PHE A 157 19.05 71.03 69.47
C PHE A 157 17.58 70.94 69.05
N ILE A 158 17.00 69.73 69.01
CA ILE A 158 15.59 69.52 68.69
C ILE A 158 14.68 70.13 69.78
N ALA A 159 15.03 69.96 71.05
CA ALA A 159 14.29 70.53 72.17
C ALA A 159 14.28 72.07 72.14
N LYS A 160 15.39 72.70 71.72
CA LYS A 160 15.46 74.15 71.48
C LYS A 160 14.62 74.60 70.29
N ILE A 161 14.66 73.88 69.17
CA ILE A 161 13.83 74.20 67.99
C ILE A 161 12.33 74.13 68.32
N ILE A 162 11.91 73.13 69.11
CA ILE A 162 10.50 72.93 69.48
C ILE A 162 10.11 73.78 70.71
N GLY A 163 11.06 74.49 71.34
CA GLY A 163 10.82 75.43 72.43
C GLY A 163 10.62 74.79 73.82
N LEU A 164 11.04 73.53 73.99
CA LEU A 164 10.97 72.81 75.28
C LEU A 164 12.07 73.24 76.26
N ILE A 165 13.20 73.72 75.76
CA ILE A 165 14.36 74.17 76.56
C ILE A 165 14.88 75.45 75.90
N LYS A 166 15.35 76.43 76.70
CA LYS A 166 15.95 77.68 76.19
C LYS A 166 17.38 77.48 75.69
#